data_AF-A0A2E8WEV8-F1
#
_entry.id   AF-A0A2E8WEV8-F1
#
_cell.length_a   1.000
_cell.length_b   1.000
_cell.length_c   1.000
_cell.angle_alpha   90.00
_cell.angle_beta   90.00
_cell.angle_gamma   90.00
#
_symmetry.space_group_name_H-M   'P 1'
#
loop_
_entity.id
_entity.type
_entity.pdbx_description
1 polymer ?
#
loop_
_entity_poly.entity_id
_entity_poly.type
_entity_poly.pdbx_seq_one_letter_code
_entity_poly.pdbx_strand_id
1 'polypeptide(L)'
;MKDVAGHDTTIIDSERKKLGLSHAETGGQLATEWNFSKNYLNIILHHHEPAHAKRYQRLVCLVHVADAIVRRLAYGSGGDSQQPTIDNAAMDRFGIQNKGLHRLIDAVQTDLNNGKSILSALEG
;
A
#
# COMPACT_ATOMS: atom_id res chain seq x y z
N MET A 1 -2.01 -8.25 -19.24
CA MET A 1 -0.95 -8.53 -18.27
C MET A 1 -0.99 -10.02 -17.88
N LYS A 2 -0.67 -10.93 -18.81
CA LYS A 2 -0.82 -12.39 -18.61
C LYS A 2 0.39 -13.07 -17.95
N ASP A 3 1.52 -12.36 -17.81
CA ASP A 3 2.78 -12.96 -17.35
C ASP A 3 3.08 -12.76 -15.85
N VAL A 4 2.16 -12.15 -15.09
CA VAL A 4 2.23 -12.10 -13.61
C VAL A 4 1.61 -13.38 -13.00
N ALA A 5 1.27 -14.36 -13.84
CA ALA A 5 0.74 -15.66 -13.42
C ALA A 5 1.79 -16.59 -12.79
N GLY A 6 3.06 -16.16 -12.68
CA GLY A 6 4.10 -16.86 -11.93
C GLY A 6 4.07 -16.43 -10.47
N HIS A 7 3.99 -17.39 -9.55
CA HIS A 7 3.84 -17.16 -8.11
C HIS A 7 4.99 -16.37 -7.43
N ASP A 8 6.06 -16.00 -8.13
CA ASP A 8 7.31 -15.45 -7.55
C ASP A 8 7.71 -14.04 -8.06
N THR A 9 6.80 -13.25 -8.64
CA THR A 9 7.17 -11.90 -9.13
C THR A 9 6.18 -10.84 -8.67
N THR A 10 6.69 -9.74 -8.13
CA THR A 10 5.87 -8.60 -7.71
C THR A 10 5.36 -7.82 -8.93
N ILE A 11 4.29 -7.06 -8.75
CA ILE A 11 3.81 -6.16 -9.80
C ILE A 11 4.90 -5.14 -10.19
N ILE A 12 5.63 -4.62 -9.20
CA ILE A 12 6.70 -3.62 -9.39
C ILE A 12 7.81 -4.18 -10.28
N ASP A 13 8.27 -5.41 -10.01
CA ASP A 13 9.31 -6.06 -10.81
C ASP A 13 8.85 -6.28 -12.25
N SER A 14 7.58 -6.67 -12.41
CA SER A 14 6.96 -6.87 -13.72
C SER A 14 6.85 -5.57 -14.51
N GLU A 15 6.45 -4.48 -13.86
CA GLU A 15 6.38 -3.13 -14.44
C GLU A 15 7.76 -2.65 -14.87
N ARG A 16 8.76 -2.73 -13.98
CA ARG A 16 10.14 -2.36 -14.32
C ARG A 16 10.68 -3.17 -15.50
N LYS A 17 10.45 -4.48 -15.52
CA LYS A 17 10.91 -5.36 -16.60
C LYS A 17 10.27 -5.05 -17.95
N LYS A 18 8.99 -4.67 -17.98
CA LYS A 18 8.22 -4.50 -19.23
C LYS A 18 8.13 -3.06 -19.71
N LEU A 19 8.06 -2.11 -18.78
CA LEU A 19 7.80 -0.69 -19.04
C LEU A 19 9.02 0.18 -18.72
N GLY A 20 10.03 -0.36 -18.04
CA GLY A 20 11.22 0.39 -17.60
C GLY A 20 10.98 1.28 -16.38
N LEU A 21 9.78 1.24 -15.79
CA LEU A 21 9.35 2.09 -14.69
C LEU A 21 8.24 1.38 -13.88
N SER A 22 8.04 1.79 -12.62
CA SER A 22 7.00 1.26 -11.71
C SER A 22 5.74 2.13 -11.68
N HIS A 23 4.65 1.60 -11.12
CA HIS A 23 3.43 2.40 -10.88
C HIS A 23 3.67 3.54 -9.89
N ALA A 24 4.57 3.37 -8.91
CA ALA A 24 4.92 4.44 -7.97
C ALA A 24 5.61 5.60 -8.72
N GLU A 25 6.52 5.29 -9.66
CA GLU A 25 7.17 6.29 -10.51
C GLU A 25 6.17 6.97 -11.46
N THR A 26 5.28 6.19 -12.09
CA THR A 26 4.20 6.71 -12.94
C THR A 26 3.28 7.66 -12.17
N GLY A 27 2.82 7.23 -10.98
CA GLY A 27 1.97 8.04 -10.12
C GLY A 27 2.68 9.30 -9.63
N GLY A 28 3.99 9.23 -9.38
CA GLY A 28 4.79 10.39 -9.02
C GLY A 28 4.90 11.43 -10.14
N GLN A 29 5.06 10.97 -11.39
CA GLN A 29 5.02 11.85 -12.56
C GLN A 29 3.64 12.51 -12.69
N LEU A 30 2.55 11.74 -12.63
CA LEU A 30 1.19 12.30 -12.69
C LEU A 30 0.92 13.30 -11.57
N ALA A 31 1.30 13.00 -10.33
CA ALA A 31 1.14 13.91 -9.20
C ALA A 31 1.94 15.22 -9.38
N THR A 32 3.07 15.16 -10.07
CA THR A 32 3.87 16.35 -10.41
C THR A 32 3.15 17.19 -11.46
N GLU A 33 2.67 16.58 -12.55
CA GLU A 33 1.95 17.28 -13.63
C GLU A 33 0.62 17.89 -13.14
N TRP A 34 -0.05 17.23 -12.18
CA TRP A 34 -1.28 17.74 -11.58
C TRP A 34 -1.03 18.71 -10.41
N ASN A 35 0.23 19.09 -10.17
CA ASN A 35 0.64 20.06 -9.16
C ASN A 35 0.18 19.68 -7.72
N PHE A 36 0.25 18.39 -7.38
CA PHE A 36 -0.04 17.94 -6.01
C PHE A 36 1.04 18.44 -5.05
N SER A 37 0.66 18.65 -3.79
CA SER A 37 1.61 19.04 -2.76
C SER A 37 2.68 17.96 -2.51
N LYS A 38 3.86 18.41 -2.09
CA LYS A 38 5.07 17.55 -1.96
C LYS A 38 4.90 16.35 -1.02
N ASN A 39 3.98 16.43 -0.06
CA ASN A 39 3.64 15.30 0.81
C ASN A 39 3.02 14.14 0.02
N TYR A 40 2.04 14.39 -0.85
CA TYR A 40 1.43 13.36 -1.68
C TYR A 40 2.45 12.75 -2.64
N LEU A 41 3.28 13.58 -3.28
CA LEU A 41 4.35 13.10 -4.15
C LEU A 41 5.29 12.13 -3.41
N ASN A 42 5.73 12.48 -2.18
CA ASN A 42 6.62 11.59 -1.40
C ASN A 42 5.92 10.30 -0.98
N ILE A 43 4.64 10.35 -0.61
CA ILE A 43 3.84 9.16 -0.28
C ILE A 43 3.78 8.22 -1.50
N ILE A 44 3.39 8.75 -2.66
CA ILE A 44 3.24 7.95 -3.88
C ILE A 44 4.57 7.31 -4.29
N LEU A 45 5.67 8.06 -4.26
CA LEU A 45 6.97 7.54 -4.69
C LEU A 45 7.55 6.47 -3.75
N HIS A 46 7.23 6.52 -2.44
CA HIS A 46 7.98 5.78 -1.43
C HIS A 46 7.13 4.85 -0.56
N HIS A 47 5.83 4.69 -0.81
CA HIS A 47 4.98 3.81 0.03
C HIS A 47 5.41 2.33 0.03
N HIS A 48 6.10 1.85 -1.00
CA HIS A 48 6.69 0.49 -1.00
C HIS A 48 8.04 0.40 -0.30
N GLU A 49 8.76 1.52 -0.20
CA GLU A 49 10.11 1.61 0.38
C GLU A 49 10.22 2.84 1.28
N PRO A 50 9.54 2.85 2.45
CA PRO A 50 9.43 4.04 3.28
C PRO A 50 10.78 4.58 3.77
N ALA A 51 11.80 3.73 3.86
CA ALA A 51 13.17 4.10 4.21
C ALA A 51 13.81 5.10 3.22
N HIS A 52 13.38 5.11 1.96
CA HIS A 52 13.89 6.04 0.94
C HIS A 52 13.29 7.45 1.06
N ALA A 53 12.21 7.63 1.83
CA ALA A 53 11.58 8.94 1.98
C ALA A 53 12.42 9.89 2.86
N LYS A 54 12.87 11.01 2.28
CA LYS A 54 13.63 12.04 3.01
C LYS A 54 12.74 13.08 3.70
N ARG A 55 11.48 13.23 3.27
CA ARG A 55 10.50 14.17 3.83
C ARG A 55 9.17 13.47 4.02
N TYR A 56 8.35 13.99 4.93
CA TYR A 56 7.01 13.46 5.21
C TYR A 56 6.98 11.97 5.60
N GLN A 57 8.08 11.45 6.16
CA GLN A 57 8.27 10.03 6.49
C GLN A 57 7.12 9.45 7.31
N ARG A 58 6.55 10.22 8.24
CA ARG A 58 5.40 9.78 9.02
C ARG A 58 4.18 9.48 8.15
N LEU A 59 3.91 10.28 7.12
CA LEU A 59 2.80 10.01 6.20
C LEU A 59 3.12 8.84 5.25
N VAL A 60 4.37 8.75 4.78
CA VAL A 60 4.81 7.63 3.94
C VAL A 60 4.67 6.30 4.68
N CYS A 61 5.16 6.24 5.93
CA CYS A 61 5.04 5.06 6.78
C CYS A 61 3.58 4.71 7.07
N LEU A 62 2.70 5.71 7.23
CA LEU A 62 1.27 5.47 7.47
C LEU A 62 0.64 4.74 6.29
N VAL A 63 0.88 5.22 5.06
CA VAL A 63 0.33 4.60 3.86
C VAL A 63 0.95 3.23 3.59
N HIS A 64 2.26 3.08 3.84
CA HIS A 64 2.93 1.77 3.77
C HIS A 64 2.27 0.72 4.67
N VAL A 65 2.06 1.04 5.96
CA VAL A 65 1.41 0.14 6.92
C VAL A 65 -0.03 -0.15 6.50
N ALA A 66 -0.78 0.87 6.06
CA ALA A 66 -2.17 0.71 5.64
C ALA A 66 -2.29 -0.20 4.40
N ASP A 67 -1.47 0.01 3.36
CA ASP A 67 -1.43 -0.82 2.15
C ASP A 67 -1.13 -2.28 2.50
N ALA A 68 -0.15 -2.51 3.37
CA ALA A 68 0.21 -3.85 3.79
C ALA A 68 -0.91 -4.56 4.56
N ILE A 69 -1.63 -3.84 5.44
CA ILE A 69 -2.76 -4.40 6.19
C ILE A 69 -3.89 -4.81 5.24
N VAL A 70 -4.33 -3.94 4.34
CA VAL A 70 -5.46 -4.25 3.45
C VAL A 70 -5.13 -5.37 2.46
N ARG A 71 -3.88 -5.44 1.98
CA ARG A 71 -3.40 -6.55 1.14
C ARG A 71 -3.39 -7.88 1.88
N ARG A 72 -2.99 -7.91 3.17
CA ARG A 72 -3.05 -9.12 4.01
C ARG A 72 -4.47 -9.61 4.26
N LEU A 73 -5.43 -8.67 4.34
CA LEU A 73 -6.85 -8.98 4.44
C LEU A 73 -7.50 -9.34 3.09
N ALA A 74 -6.70 -9.45 2.02
CA ALA A 74 -7.15 -9.72 0.65
C ALA A 74 -8.27 -8.77 0.19
N TYR A 75 -8.21 -7.51 0.64
CA TYR A 75 -9.16 -6.48 0.23
C TYR A 75 -8.61 -5.69 -0.95
N GLY A 76 -9.27 -5.81 -2.11
CA GLY A 76 -8.76 -5.30 -3.38
C GLY A 76 -7.69 -6.23 -3.98
N SER A 77 -6.99 -5.76 -5.01
CA SER A 77 -5.88 -6.49 -5.62
C SER A 77 -4.75 -5.54 -5.98
N GLY A 78 -3.55 -5.90 -5.56
CA GLY A 78 -2.33 -5.19 -5.89
C GLY A 78 -1.75 -5.53 -7.27
N GLY A 79 -2.39 -6.41 -8.03
CA GLY A 79 -1.89 -6.90 -9.32
C GLY A 79 -0.92 -8.08 -9.23
N ASP A 80 -0.59 -8.54 -8.02
CA ASP A 80 0.19 -9.74 -7.72
C ASP A 80 -0.39 -10.49 -6.51
N SER A 81 0.13 -11.68 -6.22
CA SER A 81 -0.27 -12.51 -5.08
C SER A 81 0.68 -12.43 -3.89
N GLN A 82 1.67 -11.52 -3.93
CA GLN A 82 2.70 -11.41 -2.91
C GLN A 82 2.16 -10.66 -1.69
N GLN A 83 2.39 -11.22 -0.51
CA GLN A 83 2.03 -10.55 0.74
C GLN A 83 3.14 -9.55 1.11
N PRO A 84 2.84 -8.26 1.24
CA PRO A 84 3.85 -7.27 1.61
C PRO A 84 4.31 -7.48 3.06
N THR A 85 5.62 -7.39 3.25
CA THR A 85 6.23 -7.19 4.55
C THR A 85 6.02 -5.74 4.98
N ILE A 86 5.92 -5.51 6.29
CA ILE A 86 5.88 -4.15 6.83
C ILE A 86 7.29 -3.82 7.31
N ASP A 87 7.81 -2.68 6.88
CA ASP A 87 9.10 -2.16 7.30
C ASP A 87 9.11 -1.92 8.82
N ASN A 88 10.11 -2.47 9.51
CA ASN A 88 10.24 -2.32 10.97
C ASN A 88 10.37 -0.86 11.40
N ALA A 89 11.07 -0.02 10.63
CA ALA A 89 11.18 1.40 10.92
C ALA A 89 9.84 2.13 10.78
N ALA A 90 8.94 1.64 9.92
CA ALA A 90 7.57 2.16 9.85
C ALA A 90 6.77 1.78 11.11
N MET A 91 6.90 0.55 11.59
CA MET A 91 6.27 0.10 12.84
C MET A 91 6.79 0.86 14.06
N ASP A 92 8.10 1.01 14.18
CA ASP A 92 8.78 1.72 15.26
C ASP A 92 8.36 3.19 15.31
N ARG A 93 8.21 3.84 14.14
CA ARG A 93 7.77 5.23 14.04
C ARG A 93 6.40 5.49 14.65
N PHE A 94 5.54 4.48 14.71
CA PHE A 94 4.24 4.56 15.36
C PHE A 94 4.19 3.86 16.73
N GLY A 95 5.31 3.29 17.20
CA GLY A 95 5.36 2.51 18.43
C GLY A 95 4.47 1.26 18.37
N ILE A 96 4.21 0.72 17.18
CA ILE A 96 3.34 -0.45 17.01
C ILE A 96 4.18 -1.71 17.20
N GLN A 97 3.84 -2.48 18.23
CA GLN A 97 4.39 -3.82 18.44
C GLN A 97 3.52 -4.88 17.77
N ASN A 98 4.03 -6.11 17.63
CA ASN A 98 3.29 -7.23 17.03
C ASN A 98 1.87 -7.41 17.61
N LYS A 99 1.69 -7.38 18.93
CA LYS A 99 0.35 -7.46 19.54
C LYS A 99 -0.57 -6.30 19.14
N GLY A 100 -0.01 -5.10 19.01
CA GLY A 100 -0.72 -3.92 18.52
C GLY A 100 -1.13 -4.07 17.05
N LEU A 101 -0.23 -4.61 16.21
CA LEU A 101 -0.51 -4.87 14.80
C LEU A 101 -1.67 -5.86 14.62
N HIS A 102 -1.70 -6.96 15.37
CA HIS A 102 -2.79 -7.93 15.29
C HIS A 102 -4.14 -7.28 15.65
N ARG A 103 -4.20 -6.51 16.74
CA ARG A 103 -5.42 -5.77 17.12
C ARG A 103 -5.84 -4.76 16.05
N LEU A 104 -4.89 -4.09 15.40
CA LEU A 104 -5.19 -3.15 14.32
C LEU A 104 -5.76 -3.88 13.10
N ILE A 105 -5.19 -5.03 12.72
CA ILE A 105 -5.70 -5.86 11.63
C ILE A 105 -7.14 -6.32 11.94
N ASP A 106 -7.41 -6.81 13.15
CA ASP A 106 -8.76 -7.24 13.57
C ASP A 106 -9.78 -6.09 13.53
N ALA A 107 -9.38 -4.91 13.98
CA ALA A 107 -10.22 -3.72 13.94
C ALA A 107 -10.52 -3.31 12.49
N VAL A 108 -9.51 -3.25 11.62
CA VAL A 108 -9.69 -2.93 10.19
C VAL A 108 -10.59 -3.98 9.51
N GLN A 109 -10.42 -5.26 9.81
CA GLN A 109 -11.28 -6.31 9.26
C GLN A 109 -12.75 -6.13 9.67
N THR A 110 -13.00 -5.70 10.91
CA THR A 110 -14.33 -5.40 11.41
C THR A 110 -14.93 -4.19 10.68
N ASP A 111 -14.17 -3.11 10.54
CA ASP A 111 -14.60 -1.90 9.82
C ASP A 111 -14.92 -2.20 8.35
N LEU A 112 -14.09 -3.00 7.66
CA LEU A 112 -14.33 -3.41 6.28
C LEU A 112 -15.60 -4.27 6.13
N ASN A 113 -15.89 -5.15 7.10
CA ASN A 113 -17.10 -5.96 7.10
C ASN A 113 -18.35 -5.10 7.32
N ASN A 114 -18.29 -4.14 8.24
CA ASN A 114 -19.37 -3.19 8.49
C ASN A 114 -19.64 -2.34 7.24
N GLY A 115 -18.59 -1.83 6.58
CA GLY A 115 -18.72 -1.07 5.33
C GLY A 115 -19.37 -1.87 4.20
N LYS A 116 -18.99 -3.15 4.04
CA LYS A 116 -19.63 -4.06 3.07
C LYS A 116 -21.12 -4.25 3.36
N SER A 117 -21.48 -4.41 4.64
CA SER A 117 -22.89 -4.56 5.03
C SER A 117 -23.74 -3.35 4.66
N ILE A 118 -23.18 -2.13 4.77
CA ILE A 118 -23.87 -0.90 4.38
C ILE A 118 -24.09 -0.87 2.86
N LEU A 119 -23.04 -1.14 2.07
CA LEU A 119 -23.16 -1.14 0.60
C LEU A 119 -24.20 -2.16 0.12
N SER A 120 -24.18 -3.38 0.66
CA SER A 120 -25.17 -4.40 0.30
C SER A 120 -26.60 -4.02 0.69
N ALA A 121 -26.79 -3.22 1.74
CA ALA A 121 -28.11 -2.72 2.13
C ALA A 121 -28.62 -1.60 1.21
N LEU A 122 -27.74 -0.91 0.46
CA LEU A 122 -28.10 0.11 -0.53
C LEU A 122 -28.39 -0.49 -1.92
N GLU A 123 -28.00 -1.75 -2.15
CA GLU A 123 -28.18 -2.47 -3.42
C GLU A 123 -29.48 -3.29 -3.48
N GLY A 124 -30.27 -3.31 -2.39
CA GLY A 124 -31.60 -3.94 -2.31
C GLY A 124 -32.74 -2.94 -2.43
#